data_AF-A0A954G8H3-F1
#
_entry.id   AF-A0A954G8H3-F1
#
_cell.length_a   1.000
_cell.length_b   1.000
_cell.length_c   1.000
_cell.angle_alpha   90.00
_cell.angle_beta   90.00
_cell.angle_gamma   90.00
#
_symmetry.space_group_name_H-M   'P 1'
#
loop_
_entity.id
_entity.type
_entity.pdbx_description
1 polymer ?
#
loop_
_entity_poly.entity_id
_entity_poly.type
_entity_poly.pdbx_seq_one_letter_code
_entity_poly.pdbx_strand_id
1 'polypeptide(L)'
;MTTDYQNFFGDLHNHNHVGYALGSLDRSFEIARNHLDFYAFTPHSYWPDIVDYDGKITHKWKNGFHIARARWPEVVQLAKDFDSPGEFVTILGYERHGTEEGDYHILFPDLQGDYELIEDLAELQAFARQRGCLMIPHHPANRLGHRGFDATKLASDVSPVLEIHSEWGCAEHDRAPFPYKRHTEGGRWTKHTLQYYLNQGYRLGVVASTDDHLGHPGGYREGLAAIKAKELTRDALFDGLRNRRTYAVSGDRIDLDFFLNDQIMGQEL
;
A
#
# COMPACT_ATOMS: atom_id res chain seq x y z
N MET A 1 -22.69 14.66 14.92
CA MET A 1 -22.53 15.45 13.67
C MET A 1 -22.54 14.46 12.53
N THR A 2 -23.41 14.63 11.53
CA THR A 2 -23.38 13.82 10.31
C THR A 2 -22.36 14.43 9.37
N THR A 3 -21.40 13.62 8.91
CA THR A 3 -20.40 14.08 7.93
C THR A 3 -20.85 13.69 6.54
N ASP A 4 -20.46 14.47 5.54
CA ASP A 4 -20.65 14.10 4.12
C ASP A 4 -19.71 12.97 3.66
N TYR A 5 -18.93 12.35 4.57
CA TYR A 5 -18.01 11.27 4.25
C TYR A 5 -18.63 9.89 4.50
N GLN A 6 -18.31 8.95 3.62
CA GLN A 6 -18.63 7.54 3.71
C GLN A 6 -17.34 6.73 3.86
N ASN A 7 -17.42 5.55 4.46
CA ASN A 7 -16.30 4.61 4.55
C ASN A 7 -16.29 3.73 3.30
N PHE A 8 -15.19 3.75 2.56
CA PHE A 8 -14.92 2.78 1.50
C PHE A 8 -13.79 1.86 1.94
N PHE A 9 -13.92 0.57 1.63
CA PHE A 9 -12.99 -0.47 2.01
C PHE A 9 -12.37 -1.10 0.76
N GLY A 10 -11.04 -1.19 0.76
CA GLY A 10 -10.32 -1.74 -0.38
C GLY A 10 -8.98 -2.30 0.00
N ASP A 11 -8.28 -2.77 -1.02
CA ASP A 11 -6.95 -3.38 -0.92
C ASP A 11 -5.99 -2.62 -1.83
N LEU A 12 -4.96 -2.01 -1.25
CA LEU A 12 -4.01 -1.15 -1.96
C LEU A 12 -2.69 -1.86 -2.27
N HIS A 13 -2.49 -3.06 -1.73
CA HIS A 13 -1.21 -3.76 -1.82
C HIS A 13 -1.42 -5.27 -1.81
N ASN A 14 -1.16 -5.94 -2.93
CA ASN A 14 -1.32 -7.38 -3.15
C ASN A 14 -0.62 -7.81 -4.44
N HIS A 15 -0.44 -9.12 -4.59
CA HIS A 15 0.31 -9.73 -5.66
C HIS A 15 -0.41 -10.93 -6.30
N ASN A 16 -0.11 -11.15 -7.57
CA ASN A 16 -0.61 -12.30 -8.33
C ASN A 16 0.47 -12.80 -9.31
N HIS A 17 0.12 -13.69 -10.22
CA HIS A 17 1.09 -14.28 -11.17
C HIS A 17 1.76 -13.28 -12.15
N VAL A 18 1.33 -12.03 -12.23
CA VAL A 18 2.12 -10.94 -12.85
C VAL A 18 3.21 -10.52 -11.87
N GLY A 19 4.37 -11.17 -11.99
CA GLY A 19 5.46 -11.04 -11.04
C GLY A 19 5.96 -12.43 -10.66
N TYR A 20 5.98 -12.72 -9.36
CA TYR A 20 6.47 -13.99 -8.83
C TYR A 20 5.56 -14.64 -7.78
N ALA A 21 4.33 -14.12 -7.63
CA ALA A 21 3.27 -14.65 -6.78
C ALA A 21 2.36 -15.64 -7.55
N LEU A 22 1.28 -16.10 -6.93
CA LEU A 22 0.32 -17.06 -7.49
C LEU A 22 -1.03 -16.39 -7.75
N GLY A 23 -1.93 -17.08 -8.47
CA GLY A 23 -3.29 -16.57 -8.74
C GLY A 23 -3.39 -15.75 -10.03
N SER A 24 -4.53 -15.86 -10.71
CA SER A 24 -4.79 -15.17 -11.98
C SER A 24 -4.98 -13.66 -11.79
N LEU A 25 -4.56 -12.88 -12.78
CA LEU A 25 -4.69 -11.42 -12.84
C LEU A 25 -6.15 -11.05 -13.03
N ASP A 26 -6.79 -11.57 -14.09
CA ASP A 26 -8.23 -11.35 -14.32
C ASP A 26 -9.05 -11.76 -13.11
N ARG A 27 -8.69 -12.91 -12.51
CA ARG A 27 -9.40 -13.43 -11.34
C ARG A 27 -9.24 -12.55 -10.11
N SER A 28 -8.09 -11.90 -9.91
CA SER A 28 -7.91 -10.99 -8.76
C SER A 28 -8.80 -9.75 -8.91
N PHE A 29 -8.94 -9.20 -10.11
CA PHE A 29 -9.91 -8.11 -10.40
C PHE A 29 -11.36 -8.55 -10.19
N GLU A 30 -11.74 -9.75 -10.65
CA GLU A 30 -13.08 -10.30 -10.39
C GLU A 30 -13.35 -10.47 -8.89
N ILE A 31 -12.40 -11.04 -8.15
CA ILE A 31 -12.53 -11.23 -6.70
C ILE A 31 -12.72 -9.87 -6.02
N ALA A 32 -11.84 -8.91 -6.32
CA ALA A 32 -11.89 -7.57 -5.75
C ALA A 32 -13.25 -6.90 -6.02
N ARG A 33 -13.71 -6.85 -7.27
CA ARG A 33 -15.00 -6.20 -7.63
C ARG A 33 -16.21 -6.80 -6.92
N ASN A 34 -16.16 -8.08 -6.55
CA ASN A 34 -17.30 -8.75 -5.90
C ASN A 34 -17.48 -8.36 -4.43
N HIS A 35 -16.47 -7.76 -3.79
CA HIS A 35 -16.61 -7.42 -2.39
C HIS A 35 -15.94 -6.11 -1.97
N LEU A 36 -14.89 -5.63 -2.62
CA LEU A 36 -14.21 -4.36 -2.29
C LEU A 36 -14.84 -3.17 -3.01
N ASP A 37 -14.71 -1.98 -2.41
CA ASP A 37 -15.09 -0.71 -3.03
C ASP A 37 -13.99 -0.19 -3.98
N PHE A 38 -12.73 -0.46 -3.65
CA PHE A 38 -11.59 -0.10 -4.49
C PHE A 38 -10.46 -1.13 -4.42
N TYR A 39 -9.62 -1.14 -5.46
CA TYR A 39 -8.55 -2.11 -5.63
C TYR A 39 -7.35 -1.52 -6.36
N ALA A 40 -6.16 -1.70 -5.80
CA ALA A 40 -4.90 -1.51 -6.50
C ALA A 40 -4.18 -2.85 -6.62
N PHE A 41 -3.93 -3.31 -7.85
CA PHE A 41 -2.97 -4.38 -8.07
C PHE A 41 -1.56 -3.77 -8.13
N THR A 42 -0.67 -4.20 -7.24
CA THR A 42 0.67 -3.63 -7.08
C THR A 42 1.72 -4.72 -7.28
N PRO A 43 2.06 -5.07 -8.53
CA PRO A 43 3.10 -6.05 -8.78
C PRO A 43 4.45 -5.53 -8.28
N HIS A 44 5.27 -6.47 -7.81
CA HIS A 44 6.69 -6.28 -7.56
C HIS A 44 7.39 -5.74 -8.81
N SER A 45 7.84 -4.49 -8.78
CA SER A 45 8.41 -3.81 -9.96
C SER A 45 9.94 -3.84 -9.98
N TYR A 46 10.58 -3.57 -8.84
CA TYR A 46 12.02 -3.28 -8.81
C TYR A 46 12.60 -3.27 -7.39
N TRP A 47 13.88 -3.64 -7.27
CA TRP A 47 14.68 -3.59 -6.04
C TRP A 47 16.13 -3.19 -6.38
N PRO A 48 16.48 -1.89 -6.32
CA PRO A 48 17.76 -1.37 -6.82
C PRO A 48 18.97 -1.85 -6.01
N ASP A 49 18.83 -1.93 -4.69
CA ASP A 49 19.89 -2.27 -3.73
C ASP A 49 19.80 -3.74 -3.26
N ILE A 50 19.25 -4.63 -4.10
CA ILE A 50 19.15 -6.05 -3.79
C ILE A 50 20.52 -6.73 -3.80
N VAL A 51 20.84 -7.42 -2.72
CA VAL A 51 22.03 -8.29 -2.62
C VAL A 51 21.69 -9.73 -2.96
N ASP A 52 22.71 -10.58 -3.14
CA ASP A 52 22.48 -12.01 -3.36
C ASP A 52 22.06 -12.73 -2.07
N TYR A 53 20.98 -13.51 -2.17
CA TYR A 53 20.47 -14.36 -1.09
C TYR A 53 20.78 -15.84 -1.35
N ASP A 54 20.82 -16.61 -0.27
CA ASP A 54 21.01 -18.05 -0.32
C ASP A 54 20.01 -18.75 -1.24
N GLY A 55 20.46 -19.84 -1.86
CA GLY A 55 19.64 -20.61 -2.80
C GLY A 55 19.33 -19.90 -4.12
N LYS A 56 19.99 -18.77 -4.42
CA LYS A 56 19.80 -17.98 -5.66
C LYS A 56 18.36 -17.49 -5.85
N ILE A 57 17.60 -17.35 -4.76
CA ILE A 57 16.20 -16.90 -4.80
C ILE A 57 16.04 -15.52 -5.46
N THR A 58 17.08 -14.69 -5.43
CA THR A 58 17.15 -13.40 -6.14
C THR A 58 16.88 -13.49 -7.64
N HIS A 59 17.21 -14.63 -8.27
CA HIS A 59 16.90 -14.85 -9.69
C HIS A 59 15.39 -14.95 -9.93
N LYS A 60 14.65 -15.58 -9.00
CA LYS A 60 13.19 -15.66 -9.05
C LYS A 60 12.58 -14.26 -8.99
N TRP A 61 13.03 -13.41 -8.05
CA TRP A 61 12.52 -12.06 -7.90
C TRP A 61 12.84 -11.17 -9.10
N LYS A 62 14.10 -11.16 -9.55
CA LYS A 62 14.52 -10.42 -10.76
C LYS A 62 13.73 -10.85 -12.01
N ASN A 63 13.50 -12.15 -12.18
CA ASN A 63 12.63 -12.64 -13.25
C ASN A 63 11.18 -12.15 -13.10
N GLY A 64 10.63 -12.12 -11.89
CA GLY A 64 9.31 -11.56 -11.65
C GLY A 64 9.21 -10.07 -11.96
N PHE A 65 10.22 -9.26 -11.64
CA PHE A 65 10.30 -7.85 -12.04
C PHE A 65 10.23 -7.70 -13.57
N HIS A 66 10.94 -8.57 -14.31
CA HIS A 66 10.87 -8.60 -15.78
C HIS A 66 9.48 -8.97 -16.30
N ILE A 67 8.82 -9.96 -15.68
CA ILE A 67 7.44 -10.36 -16.03
C ILE A 67 6.46 -9.21 -15.76
N ALA A 68 6.56 -8.57 -14.59
CA ALA A 68 5.71 -7.44 -14.22
C ALA A 68 5.82 -6.30 -15.25
N ARG A 69 7.05 -5.91 -15.61
CA ARG A 69 7.30 -4.89 -16.65
C ARG A 69 6.73 -5.31 -18.01
N ALA A 70 6.95 -6.55 -18.43
CA ALA A 70 6.49 -7.03 -19.74
C ALA A 70 4.96 -7.08 -19.85
N ARG A 71 4.27 -7.35 -18.73
CA ARG A 71 2.81 -7.48 -18.67
C ARG A 71 2.10 -6.25 -18.13
N TRP A 72 2.82 -5.18 -17.81
CA TRP A 72 2.22 -3.94 -17.35
C TRP A 72 1.10 -3.39 -18.27
N PRO A 73 1.20 -3.45 -19.61
CA PRO A 73 0.09 -3.03 -20.48
C PRO A 73 -1.21 -3.81 -20.24
N GLU A 74 -1.12 -5.09 -19.87
CA GLU A 74 -2.28 -5.93 -19.52
C GLU A 74 -2.92 -5.48 -18.20
N VAL A 75 -2.09 -5.16 -17.19
CA VAL A 75 -2.54 -4.60 -15.91
C VAL A 75 -3.28 -3.27 -16.13
N VAL A 76 -2.71 -2.39 -16.95
CA VAL A 76 -3.31 -1.10 -17.31
C VAL A 76 -4.65 -1.27 -18.00
N GLN A 77 -4.75 -2.23 -18.92
CA GLN A 77 -5.99 -2.51 -19.63
C GLN A 77 -7.08 -3.04 -18.69
N LEU A 78 -6.76 -4.03 -17.85
CA LEU A 78 -7.73 -4.58 -16.89
C LEU A 78 -8.18 -3.56 -15.85
N ALA A 79 -7.28 -2.71 -15.37
CA ALA A 79 -7.66 -1.61 -14.49
C ALA A 79 -8.71 -0.71 -15.16
N LYS A 80 -8.53 -0.37 -16.44
CA LYS A 80 -9.52 0.42 -17.21
C LYS A 80 -10.83 -0.32 -17.42
N ASP A 81 -10.76 -1.61 -17.75
CA ASP A 81 -11.95 -2.42 -18.06
C ASP A 81 -12.82 -2.67 -16.83
N PHE A 82 -12.21 -2.77 -15.64
CA PHE A 82 -12.92 -2.98 -14.39
C PHE A 82 -13.32 -1.69 -13.66
N ASP A 83 -12.74 -0.53 -14.01
CA ASP A 83 -13.06 0.74 -13.36
C ASP A 83 -14.53 1.12 -13.60
N SER A 84 -15.29 1.27 -12.52
CA SER A 84 -16.68 1.72 -12.52
C SER A 84 -16.88 2.72 -11.38
N PRO A 85 -16.45 3.99 -11.53
CA PRO A 85 -16.61 4.99 -10.48
C PRO A 85 -18.07 5.08 -9.99
N GLY A 86 -18.25 5.07 -8.67
CA GLY A 86 -19.55 4.94 -8.00
C GLY A 86 -19.90 3.51 -7.55
N GLU A 87 -19.26 2.49 -8.13
CA GLU A 87 -19.50 1.07 -7.81
C GLU A 87 -18.22 0.32 -7.41
N PHE A 88 -17.13 0.52 -8.17
CA PHE A 88 -15.84 -0.10 -7.93
C PHE A 88 -14.72 0.72 -8.59
N VAL A 89 -13.73 1.17 -7.82
CA VAL A 89 -12.64 2.00 -8.34
C VAL A 89 -11.35 1.21 -8.45
N THR A 90 -10.75 1.20 -9.63
CA THR A 90 -9.38 0.67 -9.82
C THR A 90 -8.35 1.78 -9.66
N ILE A 91 -7.22 1.42 -9.07
CA ILE A 91 -6.07 2.29 -8.88
C ILE A 91 -4.86 1.57 -9.47
N LEU A 92 -4.13 2.22 -10.38
CA LEU A 92 -2.85 1.68 -10.82
C LEU A 92 -1.81 1.87 -9.74
N GLY A 93 -0.96 0.87 -9.56
CA GLY A 93 0.21 0.99 -8.74
C GLY A 93 1.19 -0.14 -8.97
N TYR A 94 2.36 -0.02 -8.34
CA TYR A 94 3.36 -1.06 -8.28
C TYR A 94 4.21 -0.91 -7.02
N GLU A 95 4.84 -1.99 -6.59
CA GLU A 95 5.71 -2.00 -5.43
C GLU A 95 7.17 -1.84 -5.85
N ARG A 96 7.91 -0.97 -5.15
CA ARG A 96 9.35 -0.82 -5.22
C ARG A 96 9.94 -1.16 -3.86
N HIS A 97 10.93 -2.04 -3.86
CA HIS A 97 11.69 -2.39 -2.67
C HIS A 97 12.86 -1.43 -2.42
N GLY A 98 13.31 -1.37 -1.17
CA GLY A 98 14.55 -0.72 -0.77
C GLY A 98 15.10 -1.31 0.52
N THR A 99 16.29 -1.90 0.46
CA THR A 99 16.94 -2.50 1.63
C THR A 99 17.21 -1.46 2.72
N GLU A 100 17.74 -0.30 2.33
CA GLU A 100 18.17 0.75 3.26
C GLU A 100 17.05 1.69 3.71
N GLU A 101 16.02 1.87 2.89
CA GLU A 101 15.00 2.91 3.08
C GLU A 101 13.57 2.39 3.24
N GLY A 102 13.38 1.09 3.01
CA GLY A 102 12.09 0.41 3.07
C GLY A 102 11.41 0.35 1.71
N ASP A 103 10.28 -0.34 1.73
CA ASP A 103 9.53 -0.64 0.53
C ASP A 103 8.28 0.24 0.45
N TYR A 104 7.91 0.58 -0.78
CA TYR A 104 6.82 1.49 -1.09
C TYR A 104 5.98 0.90 -2.20
N HIS A 105 4.65 0.95 -2.06
CA HIS A 105 3.78 0.88 -3.22
C HIS A 105 3.40 2.29 -3.67
N ILE A 106 3.53 2.53 -4.98
CA ILE A 106 3.25 3.80 -5.63
C ILE A 106 1.86 3.71 -6.24
N LEU A 107 0.97 4.64 -5.91
CA LEU A 107 -0.40 4.72 -6.42
C LEU A 107 -0.54 5.91 -7.37
N PHE A 108 -1.08 5.67 -8.56
CA PHE A 108 -1.26 6.67 -9.60
C PHE A 108 -2.65 7.32 -9.53
N PRO A 109 -2.75 8.65 -9.71
CA PRO A 109 -4.03 9.36 -9.66
C PRO A 109 -4.90 9.14 -10.91
N ASP A 110 -4.42 8.37 -11.88
CA ASP A 110 -5.13 8.05 -13.12
C ASP A 110 -4.69 6.68 -13.67
N LEU A 111 -5.18 6.34 -14.86
CA LEU A 111 -4.91 5.06 -15.53
C LEU A 111 -4.00 5.21 -16.77
N GLN A 112 -3.11 6.21 -16.82
CA GLN A 112 -2.24 6.45 -18.00
C GLN A 112 -1.18 5.35 -18.21
N GLY A 113 -0.78 4.65 -17.14
CA GLY A 113 0.06 3.46 -17.24
C GLY A 113 1.57 3.72 -17.25
N ASP A 114 2.04 4.76 -16.55
CA ASP A 114 3.47 4.98 -16.35
C ASP A 114 4.12 3.80 -15.61
N TYR A 115 5.37 3.49 -15.93
CA TYR A 115 6.13 2.41 -15.30
C TYR A 115 7.61 2.79 -15.22
N GLU A 116 7.94 3.61 -14.23
CA GLU A 116 9.29 4.16 -14.06
C GLU A 116 10.06 3.41 -12.97
N LEU A 117 11.24 2.93 -13.33
CA LEU A 117 12.15 2.22 -12.42
C LEU A 117 13.16 3.21 -11.85
N ILE A 118 12.75 3.97 -10.84
CA ILE A 118 13.57 5.02 -10.22
C ILE A 118 14.35 4.44 -9.04
N GLU A 119 15.68 4.58 -9.10
CA GLU A 119 16.61 4.02 -8.11
C GLU A 119 16.69 4.88 -6.84
N ASP A 120 16.85 6.20 -6.97
CA ASP A 120 17.01 7.10 -5.83
C ASP A 120 15.64 7.51 -5.23
N LEU A 121 15.51 7.47 -3.91
CA LEU A 121 14.24 7.81 -3.26
C LEU A 121 13.87 9.29 -3.40
N ALA A 122 14.84 10.21 -3.39
CA ALA A 122 14.52 11.63 -3.56
C ALA A 122 14.04 11.90 -5.00
N GLU A 123 14.61 11.22 -5.99
CA GLU A 123 14.10 11.24 -7.37
C GLU A 123 12.71 10.62 -7.47
N LEU A 124 12.45 9.50 -6.80
CA LEU A 124 11.13 8.87 -6.77
C LEU A 124 10.08 9.78 -6.11
N GLN A 125 10.44 10.45 -5.02
CA GLN A 125 9.59 11.45 -4.36
C GLN A 125 9.34 12.66 -5.28
N ALA A 126 10.34 13.12 -6.03
CA ALA A 126 10.18 14.19 -7.00
C ALA A 126 9.24 13.79 -8.14
N PHE A 127 9.38 12.57 -8.66
CA PHE A 127 8.48 11.99 -9.65
C PHE A 127 7.04 11.92 -9.10
N ALA A 128 6.86 11.40 -7.89
CA ALA A 128 5.55 11.31 -7.26
C ALA A 128 4.87 12.69 -7.13
N ARG A 129 5.62 13.72 -6.70
CA ARG A 129 5.12 15.10 -6.66
C ARG A 129 4.68 15.61 -8.03
N GLN A 130 5.55 15.45 -9.03
CA GLN A 130 5.28 15.91 -10.39
C GLN A 130 4.07 15.21 -11.00
N ARG A 131 3.92 13.90 -10.73
CA ARG A 131 2.90 13.05 -11.32
C ARG A 131 1.58 13.03 -10.54
N GLY A 132 1.60 13.54 -9.31
CA GLY A 132 0.48 13.49 -8.37
C GLY A 132 0.28 12.12 -7.72
N CYS A 133 1.29 11.24 -7.77
CA CYS A 133 1.24 9.92 -7.14
C CYS A 133 1.32 10.01 -5.62
N LEU A 134 0.88 8.94 -4.97
CA LEU A 134 1.15 8.68 -3.57
C LEU A 134 2.12 7.53 -3.44
N MET A 135 3.03 7.62 -2.48
CA MET A 135 3.96 6.56 -2.12
C MET A 135 3.62 6.10 -0.72
N ILE A 136 3.18 4.86 -0.55
CA ILE A 136 2.81 4.34 0.77
C ILE A 136 3.92 3.39 1.21
N PRO A 137 4.71 3.76 2.24
CA PRO A 137 5.63 2.83 2.85
C PRO A 137 4.83 1.68 3.46
N HIS A 138 5.29 0.46 3.23
CA HIS A 138 4.67 -0.72 3.80
C HIS A 138 5.66 -1.57 4.58
N HIS A 139 5.08 -2.52 5.30
CA HIS A 139 5.72 -3.34 6.32
C HIS A 139 6.80 -2.63 7.17
N PRO A 140 6.52 -1.46 7.75
CA PRO A 140 7.56 -0.52 8.20
C PRO A 140 8.42 -1.05 9.35
N ALA A 141 7.87 -1.96 10.16
CA ALA A 141 8.48 -2.42 11.39
C ALA A 141 9.68 -3.36 11.21
N ASN A 142 10.08 -3.71 10.00
CA ASN A 142 11.38 -4.36 9.78
C ASN A 142 12.53 -3.44 10.22
N ARG A 143 13.73 -4.00 10.40
CA ARG A 143 14.92 -3.22 10.82
C ARG A 143 15.50 -2.42 9.64
N LEU A 144 16.13 -1.26 9.89
CA LEU A 144 16.95 -0.59 8.86
C LEU A 144 18.05 -1.53 8.33
N GLY A 145 18.30 -1.46 7.03
CA GLY A 145 19.17 -2.40 6.30
C GLY A 145 18.54 -3.77 6.06
N HIS A 146 17.27 -3.94 6.42
CA HIS A 146 16.45 -5.13 6.21
C HIS A 146 15.04 -4.74 5.76
N ARG A 147 14.93 -3.77 4.83
CA ARG A 147 13.66 -3.25 4.28
C ARG A 147 12.73 -2.57 5.30
N GLY A 148 13.29 -2.13 6.43
CA GLY A 148 12.57 -1.29 7.39
C GLY A 148 12.41 0.13 6.88
N PHE A 149 11.25 0.73 7.12
CA PHE A 149 10.98 2.11 6.69
C PHE A 149 11.87 3.13 7.42
N ASP A 150 12.68 3.88 6.66
CA ASP A 150 13.46 4.99 7.17
C ASP A 150 12.63 6.27 7.28
N ALA A 151 11.99 6.45 8.44
CA ALA A 151 11.17 7.62 8.71
C ALA A 151 11.94 8.95 8.66
N THR A 152 13.28 8.95 8.73
CA THR A 152 14.06 10.19 8.60
C THR A 152 14.04 10.75 7.18
N LYS A 153 13.71 9.92 6.19
CA LYS A 153 13.56 10.28 4.77
C LYS A 153 12.11 10.50 4.34
N LEU A 154 11.16 10.53 5.28
CA LEU A 154 9.74 10.71 4.98
C LEU A 154 9.48 12.03 4.23
N ALA A 155 8.85 11.92 3.06
CA ALA A 155 8.25 13.04 2.35
C ALA A 155 6.72 13.03 2.56
N SER A 156 6.25 13.70 3.60
CA SER A 156 4.84 13.61 4.05
C SER A 156 3.81 14.13 3.06
N ASP A 157 4.23 14.94 2.08
CA ASP A 157 3.37 15.47 1.02
C ASP A 157 3.02 14.42 -0.05
N VAL A 158 3.84 13.38 -0.21
CA VAL A 158 3.59 12.23 -1.11
C VAL A 158 3.44 10.90 -0.37
N SER A 159 3.87 10.83 0.89
CA SER A 159 3.70 9.68 1.79
C SER A 159 2.90 10.04 3.06
N PRO A 160 1.62 10.44 2.94
CA PRO A 160 0.82 10.88 4.07
C PRO A 160 0.41 9.72 5.01
N VAL A 161 0.40 8.49 4.50
CA VAL A 161 -0.09 7.29 5.20
C VAL A 161 0.95 6.18 5.21
N LEU A 162 0.83 5.29 6.20
CA LEU A 162 1.69 4.13 6.42
C LEU A 162 0.85 2.85 6.42
N GLU A 163 1.27 1.81 5.70
CA GLU A 163 0.64 0.50 5.79
C GLU A 163 1.14 -0.24 7.03
N ILE A 164 0.26 -0.43 8.01
CA ILE A 164 0.62 -0.98 9.33
C ILE A 164 0.14 -2.42 9.55
N HIS A 165 -0.58 -3.01 8.61
CA HIS A 165 -1.01 -4.40 8.72
C HIS A 165 -1.17 -5.02 7.34
N SER A 166 -0.60 -6.22 7.19
CA SER A 166 -0.69 -7.06 6.00
C SER A 166 -0.30 -8.51 6.31
N GLU A 167 -0.01 -9.33 5.30
CA GLU A 167 0.60 -10.63 5.51
C GLU A 167 1.96 -10.55 6.21
N TRP A 168 2.62 -9.40 6.30
CA TRP A 168 3.78 -9.26 7.19
C TRP A 168 3.42 -9.45 8.65
N GLY A 169 2.26 -8.95 9.09
CA GLY A 169 1.81 -8.87 10.47
C GLY A 169 1.35 -7.45 10.81
N CYS A 170 1.27 -7.11 12.09
CA CYS A 170 0.87 -5.76 12.53
C CYS A 170 2.06 -4.92 12.99
N ALA A 171 2.23 -3.72 12.46
CA ALA A 171 3.32 -2.79 12.72
C ALA A 171 2.96 -1.74 13.78
N GLU A 172 1.75 -1.78 14.34
CA GLU A 172 1.26 -0.74 15.23
C GLU A 172 2.17 -0.57 16.46
N HIS A 173 2.49 -1.68 17.12
CA HIS A 173 3.22 -1.70 18.39
C HIS A 173 4.08 -2.97 18.50
N ASP A 174 5.14 -2.96 19.31
CA ASP A 174 6.05 -4.12 19.44
C ASP A 174 5.34 -5.37 20.02
N ARG A 175 4.30 -5.15 20.82
CA ARG A 175 3.37 -6.17 21.36
C ARG A 175 2.07 -6.37 20.57
N ALA A 176 1.95 -5.83 19.35
CA ALA A 176 0.74 -6.04 18.53
C ALA A 176 0.51 -7.55 18.23
N PRO A 177 -0.75 -8.01 18.15
CA PRO A 177 -1.11 -9.43 18.21
C PRO A 177 -0.68 -10.26 16.99
N PHE A 178 -0.52 -9.65 15.81
CA PHE A 178 -0.16 -10.35 14.58
C PHE A 178 1.35 -10.32 14.34
N PRO A 179 2.08 -11.44 14.43
CA PRO A 179 3.54 -11.46 14.42
C PRO A 179 4.14 -11.05 13.07
N TYR A 180 5.28 -10.37 13.12
CA TYR A 180 5.99 -9.81 11.97
C TYR A 180 7.05 -10.77 11.39
N LYS A 181 6.62 -11.96 10.93
CA LYS A 181 7.55 -13.10 10.68
C LYS A 181 7.29 -13.91 9.40
N ARG A 182 6.28 -13.54 8.60
CA ARG A 182 5.86 -14.37 7.46
C ARG A 182 6.74 -14.22 6.21
N HIS A 183 7.61 -13.21 6.16
CA HIS A 183 8.40 -12.86 4.99
C HIS A 183 9.91 -12.86 5.24
N THR A 184 10.66 -12.81 4.13
CA THR A 184 12.11 -12.62 4.12
C THR A 184 12.49 -11.38 4.92
N GLU A 185 13.52 -11.50 5.75
CA GLU A 185 14.00 -10.43 6.62
C GLU A 185 12.99 -9.91 7.65
N GLY A 186 11.88 -10.65 7.83
CA GLY A 186 10.85 -10.30 8.78
C GLY A 186 11.35 -10.24 10.21
N GLY A 187 10.88 -9.24 10.94
CA GLY A 187 11.09 -9.11 12.37
C GLY A 187 10.65 -7.73 12.81
N ARG A 188 9.85 -7.67 13.88
CA ARG A 188 9.38 -6.38 14.38
C ARG A 188 10.46 -5.69 15.21
N TRP A 189 10.88 -4.51 14.80
CA TRP A 189 11.75 -3.63 15.58
C TRP A 189 10.93 -2.51 16.21
N THR A 190 10.97 -2.41 17.55
CA THR A 190 10.15 -1.44 18.31
C THR A 190 10.29 -0.01 17.78
N LYS A 191 11.49 0.40 17.38
CA LYS A 191 11.78 1.76 16.88
C LYS A 191 11.13 2.07 15.52
N HIS A 192 10.55 1.08 14.86
CA HIS A 192 9.95 1.19 13.54
C HIS A 192 8.45 0.88 13.55
N THR A 193 7.85 0.91 14.74
CA THR A 193 6.41 0.74 14.90
C THR A 193 5.70 2.08 14.79
N LEU A 194 4.42 2.06 14.39
CA LEU A 194 3.60 3.27 14.32
C LEU A 194 3.65 4.07 15.62
N GLN A 195 3.45 3.40 16.76
CA GLN A 195 3.45 4.06 18.07
C GLN A 195 4.80 4.74 18.38
N TYR A 196 5.92 4.16 17.94
CA TYR A 196 7.22 4.82 18.05
C TYR A 196 7.28 6.07 17.17
N TYR A 197 6.86 5.98 15.90
CA TYR A 197 6.84 7.14 14.99
C TYR A 197 5.96 8.28 15.52
N LEU A 198 4.76 7.98 16.01
CA LEU A 198 3.87 8.97 16.63
C LEU A 198 4.54 9.64 17.83
N ASN A 199 5.24 8.87 18.69
CA ASN A 199 6.01 9.40 19.81
C ASN A 199 7.22 10.26 19.41
N GLN A 200 7.72 10.13 18.17
CA GLN A 200 8.75 11.02 17.62
C GLN A 200 8.16 12.26 16.93
N GLY A 201 6.83 12.40 16.90
CA GLY A 201 6.14 13.55 16.30
C GLY A 201 5.85 13.41 14.80
N TYR A 202 6.04 12.23 14.21
CA TYR A 202 5.63 11.98 12.83
C TYR A 202 4.10 12.02 12.71
N ARG A 203 3.63 12.62 11.62
CA ARG A 203 2.20 12.86 11.35
C ARG A 203 1.76 11.97 10.21
N LEU A 204 1.30 10.77 10.54
CA LEU A 204 0.97 9.71 9.57
C LEU A 204 -0.47 9.27 9.76
N GLY A 205 -1.18 9.11 8.65
CA GLY A 205 -2.39 8.29 8.63
C GLY A 205 -2.00 6.83 8.50
N VAL A 206 -2.96 5.93 8.61
CA VAL A 206 -2.68 4.50 8.51
C VAL A 206 -3.64 3.82 7.56
N VAL A 207 -3.12 2.79 6.90
CA VAL A 207 -3.88 1.84 6.08
C VAL A 207 -3.44 0.42 6.41
N ALA A 208 -4.21 -0.55 5.93
CA ALA A 208 -3.82 -1.95 5.86
C ALA A 208 -4.14 -2.44 4.45
N SER A 209 -3.48 -3.50 4.04
CA SER A 209 -3.72 -4.18 2.76
C SER A 209 -3.39 -5.65 2.96
N THR A 210 -3.67 -6.50 1.98
CA THR A 210 -3.39 -7.91 2.19
C THR A 210 -1.90 -8.24 2.07
N ASP A 211 -1.20 -7.59 1.14
CA ASP A 211 0.13 -8.01 0.63
C ASP A 211 0.09 -9.48 0.15
N ASP A 212 -1.12 -9.98 -0.19
CA ASP A 212 -1.33 -11.39 -0.49
C ASP A 212 -0.51 -11.82 -1.71
N HIS A 213 0.11 -13.00 -1.65
CA HIS A 213 0.84 -13.61 -2.76
C HIS A 213 0.09 -14.76 -3.45
N LEU A 214 -1.22 -14.87 -3.26
CA LEU A 214 -2.09 -15.92 -3.80
C LEU A 214 -3.10 -15.43 -4.85
N GLY A 215 -3.15 -14.11 -5.12
CA GLY A 215 -4.09 -13.49 -6.05
C GLY A 215 -5.52 -13.40 -5.49
N HIS A 216 -5.66 -13.22 -4.19
CA HIS A 216 -6.92 -13.14 -3.45
C HIS A 216 -7.02 -11.83 -2.66
N PRO A 217 -7.19 -10.68 -3.35
CA PRO A 217 -7.27 -9.39 -2.67
C PRO A 217 -8.47 -9.31 -1.74
N GLY A 218 -8.30 -8.58 -0.64
CA GLY A 218 -9.33 -8.43 0.40
C GLY A 218 -9.58 -9.66 1.27
N GLY A 219 -8.62 -10.58 1.35
CA GLY A 219 -8.67 -11.75 2.22
C GLY A 219 -9.00 -11.42 3.68
N TYR A 220 -9.90 -12.20 4.27
CA TYR A 220 -10.28 -12.01 5.67
C TYR A 220 -9.08 -12.23 6.60
N ARG A 221 -8.85 -11.30 7.53
CA ARG A 221 -7.70 -11.25 8.47
C ARG A 221 -6.37 -10.78 7.87
N GLU A 222 -6.33 -10.49 6.58
CA GLU A 222 -5.09 -10.09 5.90
C GLU A 222 -4.90 -8.58 5.90
N GLY A 223 -5.97 -7.78 5.88
CA GLY A 223 -5.92 -6.33 6.04
C GLY A 223 -6.73 -5.61 4.97
N LEU A 224 -7.38 -4.51 5.35
CA LEU A 224 -8.09 -3.62 4.42
C LEU A 224 -7.84 -2.15 4.76
N ALA A 225 -7.73 -1.35 3.72
CA ALA A 225 -7.67 0.09 3.81
C ALA A 225 -9.10 0.60 3.91
N ALA A 226 -9.38 1.41 4.93
CA ALA A 226 -10.61 2.17 5.02
C ALA A 226 -10.32 3.64 4.70
N ILE A 227 -10.98 4.19 3.68
CA ILE A 227 -10.80 5.57 3.23
C ILE A 227 -12.13 6.30 3.38
N LYS A 228 -12.11 7.44 4.07
CA LYS A 228 -13.25 8.34 4.15
C LYS A 228 -13.26 9.31 2.98
N ALA A 229 -14.26 9.16 2.12
CA ALA A 229 -14.46 9.99 0.93
C ALA A 229 -15.95 10.37 0.77
N LYS A 230 -16.24 11.44 0.04
CA LYS A 230 -17.63 11.90 -0.18
C LYS A 230 -18.40 11.02 -1.17
N GLU A 231 -17.66 10.40 -2.07
CA GLU A 231 -18.16 9.55 -3.15
C GLU A 231 -17.08 8.52 -3.52
N LEU A 232 -17.50 7.43 -4.17
CA LEU A 232 -16.60 6.37 -4.62
C LEU A 232 -15.97 6.74 -5.97
N THR A 233 -15.07 7.72 -5.96
CA THR A 233 -14.29 8.12 -7.14
C THR A 233 -12.82 8.13 -6.79
N ARG A 234 -11.94 7.88 -7.78
CA ARG A 234 -10.50 7.88 -7.57
C ARG A 234 -10.00 9.19 -6.98
N ASP A 235 -10.49 10.32 -7.47
CA ASP A 235 -10.11 11.64 -6.96
C ASP A 235 -10.50 11.81 -5.49
N ALA A 236 -11.69 11.37 -5.10
CA ALA A 236 -12.17 11.46 -3.72
C ALA A 236 -11.41 10.49 -2.79
N LEU A 237 -11.05 9.30 -3.26
CA LEU A 237 -10.20 8.36 -2.52
C LEU A 237 -8.78 8.92 -2.32
N PHE A 238 -8.18 9.49 -3.37
CA PHE A 238 -6.87 10.14 -3.29
C PHE A 238 -6.90 11.37 -2.37
N ASP A 239 -7.97 12.15 -2.37
CA ASP A 239 -8.17 13.23 -1.40
C ASP A 239 -8.24 12.69 0.04
N GLY A 240 -8.92 11.56 0.26
CA GLY A 240 -8.93 10.85 1.54
C GLY A 240 -7.55 10.44 2.03
N LEU A 241 -6.76 9.79 1.15
CA LEU A 241 -5.38 9.38 1.44
C LEU A 241 -4.48 10.59 1.75
N ARG A 242 -4.50 11.64 0.91
CA ARG A 242 -3.69 12.86 1.09
C ARG A 242 -3.94 13.54 2.44
N ASN A 243 -5.20 13.56 2.86
CA ASN A 243 -5.60 14.19 4.12
C ASN A 243 -5.66 13.19 5.28
N ARG A 244 -5.08 11.99 5.16
CA ARG A 244 -5.02 10.98 6.24
C ARG A 244 -6.39 10.65 6.85
N ARG A 245 -7.46 10.76 6.06
CA ARG A 245 -8.81 10.37 6.48
C ARG A 245 -8.98 8.86 6.29
N THR A 246 -8.08 8.11 6.93
CA THR A 246 -7.86 6.69 6.68
C THR A 246 -7.67 5.94 7.98
N TYR A 247 -8.10 4.69 8.00
CA TYR A 247 -7.77 3.76 9.07
C TYR A 247 -7.55 2.35 8.52
N ALA A 248 -6.95 1.51 9.35
CA ALA A 248 -6.63 0.13 9.05
C ALA A 248 -7.62 -0.79 9.76
N VAL A 249 -8.16 -1.78 9.05
CA VAL A 249 -8.87 -2.90 9.68
C VAL A 249 -8.17 -4.20 9.33
N SER A 250 -8.05 -5.10 10.30
CA SER A 250 -7.37 -6.38 10.08
C SER A 250 -8.31 -7.44 9.52
N GLY A 251 -9.64 -7.31 9.64
CA GLY A 251 -10.59 -8.33 9.19
C GLY A 251 -11.97 -7.75 8.87
N ASP A 252 -12.85 -7.67 9.87
CA ASP A 252 -14.20 -7.13 9.68
C ASP A 252 -14.15 -5.65 9.25
N ARG A 253 -15.13 -5.23 8.43
CA ARG A 253 -15.33 -3.83 8.04
C ARG A 253 -15.96 -3.06 9.18
N ILE A 254 -15.11 -2.67 10.12
CA ILE A 254 -15.51 -1.88 11.28
C ILE A 254 -15.65 -0.44 10.83
N ASP A 255 -16.86 0.10 10.89
CA ASP A 255 -17.08 1.53 10.70
C ASP A 255 -16.48 2.31 11.88
N LEU A 256 -15.56 3.22 11.58
CA LEU A 256 -14.94 4.12 12.56
C LEU A 256 -15.25 5.57 12.21
N ASP A 257 -15.85 6.30 13.14
CA ASP A 257 -15.98 7.76 13.09
C ASP A 257 -15.26 8.38 14.29
N PHE A 258 -14.27 9.23 14.02
CA PHE A 258 -13.44 9.86 15.04
C PHE A 258 -13.37 11.38 14.81
N PHE A 259 -13.66 12.14 15.87
CA PHE A 259 -13.66 13.60 15.86
C PHE A 259 -12.93 14.17 17.06
N LEU A 260 -12.32 15.35 16.87
CA LEU A 260 -11.76 16.17 17.92
C LEU A 260 -12.04 17.65 17.59
N ASN A 261 -12.66 18.39 18.53
CA ASN A 261 -13.07 19.80 18.32
C ASN A 261 -13.82 20.03 17.00
N ASP A 262 -14.81 19.18 16.71
CA ASP A 262 -15.63 19.20 15.49
C ASP A 262 -14.89 18.94 14.18
N GLN A 263 -13.58 18.67 14.24
CA GLN A 263 -12.77 18.22 13.11
C GLN A 263 -12.78 16.70 13.03
N ILE A 264 -12.98 16.15 11.83
CA ILE A 264 -12.87 14.70 11.60
C ILE A 264 -11.40 14.28 11.55
N MET A 265 -11.11 13.02 11.90
CA MET A 265 -9.77 12.43 11.73
C MET A 265 -9.13 12.81 10.39
N GLY A 266 -7.84 13.15 10.41
CA GLY A 266 -7.09 13.59 9.24
C GLY A 266 -7.01 15.11 9.07
N GLN A 267 -7.90 15.88 9.69
CA GLN A 267 -7.85 17.35 9.69
C GLN A 267 -6.89 17.92 10.75
N GLU A 268 -6.50 19.19 10.55
CA GLU A 268 -5.63 19.97 11.43
C GLU A 268 -6.46 20.72 12.49
N LEU A 269 -5.92 20.89 13.70
CA LEU A 269 -6.54 21.64 14.81
C LEU A 269 -5.94 23.04 14.98
#